data_AF-A0A542DQW8-F1
#
_entry.id   AF-A0A542DQW8-F1
#
_cell.length_a   1.000
_cell.length_b   1.000
_cell.length_c   1.000
_cell.angle_alpha   90.00
_cell.angle_beta   90.00
_cell.angle_gamma   90.00
#
_symmetry.space_group_name_H-M   'P 1'
#
loop_
_entity.id
_entity.type
_entity.pdbx_description
1 polymer ?
#
loop_
_entity_poly.entity_id
_entity_poly.type
_entity_poly.pdbx_seq_one_letter_code
_entity_poly.pdbx_strand_id
1 'polypeptide(L)' 'MSAERDELMRLVNELPDEQVPRVLDDVRRHLRPVQDQSWPPAWFASAEGDGMAIGARSEELLAEGFGR' A
#
# COMPACT_ATOMS: atom_id res chain seq x y z
N MET A 1 -15.97 -2.35 8.77
CA MET A 1 -16.05 -2.96 7.43
C MET A 1 -17.47 -2.85 6.90
N SER A 2 -17.68 -3.00 5.59
CA SER A 2 -19.03 -3.15 5.03
C SER A 2 -19.44 -4.63 5.06
N ALA A 3 -20.74 -4.92 5.11
CA ALA A 3 -21.26 -6.29 5.15
C ALA A 3 -20.78 -7.13 3.96
N GLU A 4 -20.64 -6.51 2.78
CA GLU A 4 -20.16 -7.16 1.56
C GLU A 4 -18.67 -7.52 1.66
N ARG A 5 -17.85 -6.70 2.34
CA ARG A 5 -16.44 -7.02 2.58
C ARG A 5 -16.29 -8.17 3.57
N ASP A 6 -17.12 -8.19 4.61
CA ASP A 6 -17.11 -9.25 5.60
C ASP A 6 -17.51 -10.60 4.99
N GLU A 7 -18.54 -10.60 4.13
CA GLU A 7 -18.96 -11.79 3.38
C GLU A 7 -17.88 -12.29 2.42
N LEU A 8 -17.19 -11.39 1.71
CA LEU A 8 -16.09 -11.79 0.82
C LEU A 8 -14.95 -12.49 1.59
N MET A 9 -14.58 -11.99 2.77
CA MET A 9 -13.53 -12.64 3.58
C MET A 9 -13.98 -14.03 4.06
N ARG A 10 -15.24 -14.18 4.45
CA ARG A 10 -15.81 -15.48 4.84
C ARG A 10 -15.68 -16.49 3.70
N LEU A 11 -16.09 -16.10 2.49
CA LEU A 11 -16.00 -16.94 1.30
C LEU A 11 -14.55 -17.32 0.95
N VAL A 12 -13.59 -16.40 1.10
CA VAL A 12 -12.17 -16.69 0.86
C VAL A 12 -11.63 -17.70 1.87
N ASN A 13 -12.04 -17.62 3.14
CA ASN A 13 -11.60 -18.55 4.18
C ASN A 13 -12.18 -19.96 4.03
N GLU A 14 -13.34 -20.10 3.40
CA GLU A 14 -14.02 -21.39 3.18
C GLU A 14 -13.70 -22.02 1.82
N LEU A 15 -12.93 -21.32 0.96
CA LEU A 15 -12.66 -21.76 -0.40
C LEU A 15 -11.69 -22.96 -0.42
N PRO A 16 -11.99 -24.04 -1.17
CA PRO A 16 -11.04 -25.13 -1.37
C PRO A 16 -9.78 -24.67 -2.10
N ASP A 17 -8.61 -25.18 -1.68
CA ASP A 17 -7.29 -24.77 -2.19
C ASP A 17 -7.17 -24.92 -3.70
N GLU A 18 -7.83 -25.92 -4.30
CA GLU A 18 -7.80 -26.17 -5.75
C GLU A 18 -8.52 -25.07 -6.54
N GLN A 19 -9.44 -24.34 -5.90
CA GLN A 19 -10.22 -23.25 -6.50
C GLN A 19 -9.59 -21.88 -6.28
N VAL A 20 -8.68 -21.75 -5.31
CA VAL A 20 -7.97 -20.49 -4.99
C VAL A 20 -7.32 -19.86 -6.22
N PRO A 21 -6.57 -20.59 -7.08
CA PRO A 21 -5.92 -19.98 -8.25
C PRO A 21 -6.90 -19.30 -9.20
N ARG A 22 -8.06 -19.92 -9.43
CA ARG A 22 -9.09 -19.40 -10.34
C ARG A 22 -9.75 -18.13 -9.76
N VAL A 23 -10.11 -18.15 -8.48
CA VAL A 23 -10.73 -17.00 -7.82
C VAL A 23 -9.76 -15.83 -7.73
N LEU A 24 -8.47 -16.08 -7.50
CA LEU A 24 -7.44 -15.04 -7.54
C LEU A 24 -7.36 -14.34 -8.90
N ASP A 25 -7.43 -15.10 -10.00
CA ASP A 25 -7.41 -14.53 -11.35
C ASP A 25 -8.66 -13.70 -11.64
N ASP A 26 -9.82 -14.11 -11.15
CA ASP A 26 -11.06 -13.33 -11.29
C ASP A 26 -11.00 -12.04 -10.48
N VAL A 27 -10.57 -12.09 -9.22
CA VAL A 27 -10.43 -10.90 -8.35
C VAL A 27 -9.38 -9.94 -8.91
N ARG A 28 -8.24 -10.44 -9.42
CA ARG A 28 -7.20 -9.62 -10.06
C ARG A 28 -7.72 -8.82 -11.24
N ARG A 29 -8.69 -9.33 -12.00
CA ARG A 29 -9.31 -8.58 -13.11
C ARG A 29 -10.13 -7.37 -12.62
N HIS A 30 -10.68 -7.45 -11.42
CA HIS A 30 -11.41 -6.34 -10.79
C HIS A 30 -10.50 -5.31 -10.13
N LEU A 31 -9.29 -5.72 -9.75
CA LEU A 31 -8.23 -4.82 -9.35
C LEU A 31 -7.72 -4.13 -10.62
N ARG A 32 -8.35 -3.03 -11.02
CA ARG A 32 -7.70 -2.09 -11.94
C ARG A 32 -6.31 -1.84 -11.35
N PRO A 33 -5.23 -2.05 -12.11
CA PRO A 33 -3.96 -1.60 -11.61
C PRO A 33 -4.13 -0.10 -11.37
N VAL A 34 -3.81 0.36 -10.16
CA VAL A 34 -3.51 1.77 -9.95
C VAL A 34 -2.20 2.01 -10.71
N GLN A 35 -2.29 2.02 -12.04
CA GLN A 35 -1.17 2.09 -12.97
C GLN A 35 -0.96 3.52 -13.46
N ASP A 36 -1.91 4.42 -13.20
CA ASP A 36 -1.75 5.84 -13.55
C ASP A 36 -0.86 6.60 -12.56
N GLN A 37 -0.49 6.00 -11.43
CA GLN A 37 0.52 6.56 -10.53
C GLN A 37 1.43 5.42 -10.09
N SER A 38 2.58 5.30 -10.74
CA SER A 38 3.67 4.43 -10.27
C SER A 38 3.91 4.73 -8.79
N TRP A 39 3.74 3.73 -7.94
CA TRP A 39 4.23 3.79 -6.57
C TRP A 39 5.66 3.21 -6.55
N PRO A 40 6.63 3.89 -5.93
CA PRO A 40 6.47 5.19 -5.33
C PRO A 40 6.37 6.32 -6.39
N PRO A 41 5.62 7.41 -6.11
CA PRO A 41 5.54 8.57 -6.98
C PRO A 41 6.93 9.13 -7.29
N ALA A 42 7.09 9.84 -8.41
CA ALA A 42 8.40 10.40 -8.81
C ALA A 42 9.01 11.35 -7.75
N TRP A 43 8.17 11.97 -6.92
CA TRP A 43 8.60 12.84 -5.81
C TRP A 43 8.90 12.09 -4.51
N PHE A 44 8.63 10.80 -4.42
CA PHE A 44 8.90 10.02 -3.22
C PHE A 44 10.41 9.98 -2.95
N ALA A 45 10.79 10.29 -1.72
CA ALA A 45 12.18 10.51 -1.30
C ALA A 45 12.90 11.70 -1.97
N SER A 46 12.19 12.53 -2.73
CA SER A 46 12.69 13.84 -3.15
C SER A 46 12.46 14.86 -2.04
N ALA A 47 13.47 15.66 -1.73
CA ALA A 47 13.36 16.81 -0.85
C ALA A 47 13.99 18.01 -1.56
N GLU A 48 13.28 19.15 -1.61
CA GLU A 48 13.91 20.41 -2.00
C GLU A 48 14.85 20.84 -0.87
N GLY A 49 16.12 21.06 -1.19
CA GLY A 49 17.13 21.41 -0.20
C GLY A 49 18.41 21.93 -0.82
N ASP A 50 19.18 22.65 -0.03
CA ASP A 50 20.48 23.25 -0.36
C ASP A 50 21.66 22.24 -0.38
N GLY A 51 21.36 20.93 -0.36
CA GLY A 51 22.35 19.86 -0.29
C GLY A 51 22.68 19.37 1.13
N MET A 52 22.04 19.92 2.17
CA MET A 52 22.12 19.33 3.52
C MET A 52 21.49 17.93 3.54
N ALA A 53 22.25 16.94 4.03
CA ALA A 53 21.80 15.56 4.15
C ALA A 53 20.74 15.42 5.27
N ILE A 54 19.49 15.78 4.97
CA ILE A 54 18.32 15.63 5.86
C ILE A 54 18.24 14.19 6.39
N GLY A 55 18.56 13.19 5.56
CA GLY A 55 18.60 11.78 5.96
C GLY A 55 19.65 11.47 7.03
N ALA A 56 20.77 12.19 7.06
CA ALA A 56 21.81 11.98 8.08
C ALA A 56 21.43 12.55 9.46
N ARG A 57 20.42 13.42 9.52
CA ARG A 57 19.88 14.01 10.75
C ARG A 57 18.50 13.48 11.09
N SER A 58 18.10 12.34 10.50
CA SER A 58 16.75 11.80 10.69
C SER A 58 16.41 11.56 12.16
N GLU A 59 17.36 11.04 12.94
CA GLU A 59 17.14 10.78 14.37
C GLU A 59 16.89 12.07 15.17
N GLU A 60 17.66 13.12 14.88
CA GLU A 60 17.50 14.44 15.52
C GLU A 60 16.17 15.09 15.13
N LEU A 61 15.84 15.08 13.84
CA LEU A 61 14.60 15.67 13.32
C LEU A 61 13.35 14.94 13.80
N LEU A 62 13.43 13.63 14.00
CA LEU A 62 12.32 12.81 14.49
C LEU A 62 12.20 12.80 16.01
N ALA A 63 13.22 13.24 16.74
CA ALA A 63 13.20 13.32 18.20
C ALA A 63 12.12 14.26 18.73
N GLU A 64 11.74 15.28 17.95
CA GLU A 64 10.67 16.22 18.31
C GLU A 64 9.25 15.64 18.12
N GLY A 65 9.12 14.47 17.48
CA GLY A 65 7.85 13.82 17.18
C GLY A 65 7.10 14.42 15.97
N PHE A 66 6.12 13.68 15.44
CA PHE A 66 5.33 14.13 14.29
C PHE A 66 4.15 15.01 14.72
N GLY A 67 4.09 16.24 14.21
CA GLY A 67 2.90 17.11 14.26
C GLY A 67 2.62 17.74 15.62
N ARG A 68 3.00 19.01 15.76
CA ARG A 68 2.30 19.94 16.67
C ARG A 68 1.32 20.78 15.87
#